data_AF-A0A5B9Y7N8-F1
#
_entry.id   AF-A0A5B9Y7N8-F1
#
_cell.length_a   1.000
_cell.length_b   1.000
_cell.length_c   1.000
_cell.angle_alpha   90.00
_cell.angle_beta   90.00
_cell.angle_gamma   90.00
#
_symmetry.space_group_name_H-M   'P 1'
#
loop_
_entity.id
_entity.type
_entity.pdbx_description
1 polymer ?
#
loop_
_entity_poly.entity_id
_entity_poly.type
_entity_poly.pdbx_seq_one_letter_code
_entity_poly.pdbx_strand_id
1 'polypeptide(L)'
;MLKKFNEKYTKTLNISKVEQLTFKWQFTGFPEIVNVNDVFTYLEFNLKTQFNKTQENDIQDKIEVLRQFFNKYFNLIDLKTIENPNIVNDFLLKFYTNIRDFINTVFVEYVLYSHLHSEIKYKEQFIDIDDYYELKLNKLNKTLIKQTLITLNSLNKNDEKYSQIINELKQEK
;
A
#
# COMPACT_ATOMS: atom_id res chain seq x y z
N MET A 1 1.84 -19.22 6.90
CA MET A 1 2.46 -18.00 7.46
C MET A 1 1.58 -16.78 7.26
N LEU A 2 1.21 -16.45 6.02
CA LEU A 2 0.30 -15.35 5.69
C LEU A 2 -1.00 -15.35 6.51
N LYS A 3 -1.65 -16.52 6.66
CA LYS A 3 -2.85 -16.68 7.51
C LYS A 3 -2.64 -16.20 8.96
N LYS A 4 -1.53 -16.61 9.59
CA LYS A 4 -1.19 -16.21 10.97
C LYS A 4 -0.89 -14.71 11.06
N PHE A 5 -0.21 -14.16 10.07
CA PHE A 5 0.05 -12.72 9.99
C PHE A 5 -1.28 -11.96 9.88
N ASN A 6 -2.15 -12.35 8.95
CA ASN A 6 -3.46 -11.75 8.77
C ASN A 6 -4.26 -11.81 10.08
N GLU A 7 -4.43 -12.98 10.69
CA GLU A 7 -5.17 -13.11 11.97
C GLU A 7 -4.68 -12.15 13.07
N LYS A 8 -3.38 -11.83 13.09
CA LYS A 8 -2.77 -10.89 14.05
C LYS A 8 -3.07 -9.42 13.73
N TYR A 9 -3.06 -9.03 12.45
CA TYR A 9 -3.11 -7.62 12.05
C TYR A 9 -4.47 -7.19 11.45
N THR A 10 -5.33 -8.13 11.05
CA THR A 10 -6.57 -7.79 10.33
C THR A 10 -7.67 -7.18 11.18
N LYS A 11 -7.56 -7.25 12.50
CA LYS A 11 -8.55 -6.69 13.44
C LYS A 11 -8.16 -5.31 13.97
N THR A 12 -7.07 -4.74 13.47
CA THR A 12 -6.62 -3.42 13.90
C THR A 12 -7.37 -2.34 13.13
N LEU A 13 -8.10 -1.49 13.86
CA LEU A 13 -8.71 -0.28 13.32
C LEU A 13 -7.62 0.76 13.07
N ASN A 14 -7.51 1.22 11.82
CA ASN A 14 -6.64 2.30 11.42
C ASN A 14 -7.43 3.60 11.36
N ILE A 15 -6.79 4.70 11.76
CA ILE A 15 -7.38 6.03 11.78
C ILE A 15 -6.48 6.96 10.98
N SER A 16 -7.06 7.55 9.94
CA SER A 16 -6.47 8.61 9.14
C SER A 16 -7.18 9.91 9.46
N LYS A 17 -6.47 11.04 9.36
CA LYS A 17 -7.06 12.37 9.55
C LYS A 17 -6.56 13.28 8.45
N VAL A 18 -7.49 13.93 7.75
CA VAL A 18 -7.20 14.93 6.71
C VAL A 18 -8.17 16.08 6.93
N GLU A 19 -7.65 17.28 7.16
CA GLU A 19 -8.42 18.44 7.59
C GLU A 19 -9.30 18.12 8.84
N GLN A 20 -10.61 18.33 8.73
CA GLN A 20 -11.58 18.02 9.78
C GLN A 20 -12.17 16.60 9.66
N LEU A 21 -11.79 15.85 8.63
CA LEU A 21 -12.29 14.50 8.40
C LEU A 21 -11.41 13.48 9.11
N THR A 22 -12.08 12.54 9.77
CA THR A 22 -11.44 11.32 10.26
C THR A 22 -11.85 10.21 9.30
N PHE A 23 -10.91 9.36 8.89
CA PHE A 23 -11.14 8.14 8.13
C PHE A 23 -10.82 6.91 8.97
N LYS A 24 -11.79 6.03 9.19
CA LYS A 24 -11.61 4.79 9.94
C LYS A 24 -11.72 3.63 8.98
N TRP A 25 -10.68 2.81 8.92
CA TRP A 25 -10.67 1.64 8.06
C TRP A 25 -9.97 0.47 8.73
N GLN A 26 -10.30 -0.73 8.28
CA GLN A 26 -9.73 -1.96 8.80
C GLN A 26 -8.83 -2.56 7.74
N PHE A 27 -7.67 -3.05 8.17
CA PHE A 27 -6.82 -3.84 7.29
C PHE A 27 -7.45 -5.23 7.11
N THR A 28 -7.92 -5.58 5.91
CA THR A 28 -8.58 -6.86 5.64
C THR A 28 -7.60 -8.03 5.64
N GLY A 29 -6.32 -7.76 5.40
CA GLY A 29 -5.25 -8.77 5.34
C GLY A 29 -4.69 -8.87 3.95
N PHE A 30 -3.49 -9.42 3.82
CA PHE A 30 -2.91 -9.64 2.49
C PHE A 30 -3.52 -10.88 1.81
N PRO A 31 -3.78 -10.85 0.49
CA PRO A 31 -3.46 -9.74 -0.41
C PRO A 31 -4.50 -8.61 -0.49
N GLU A 32 -5.69 -8.78 0.10
CA GLU A 32 -6.84 -7.87 -0.05
C GLU A 32 -6.62 -6.41 0.43
N ILE A 33 -5.75 -6.22 1.43
CA ILE A 33 -5.39 -4.93 2.07
C ILE A 33 -6.55 -4.23 2.76
N VAL A 34 -7.57 -3.83 2.01
CA VAL A 34 -8.76 -3.14 2.49
C VAL A 34 -9.97 -3.57 1.66
N ASN A 35 -11.14 -3.59 2.29
CA ASN A 35 -12.41 -3.80 1.61
C ASN A 35 -12.85 -2.50 0.94
N VAL A 36 -12.90 -2.51 -0.39
CA VAL A 36 -13.27 -1.35 -1.22
C VAL A 36 -14.69 -0.85 -0.89
N ASN A 37 -15.64 -1.76 -0.60
CA ASN A 37 -17.01 -1.37 -0.26
C ASN A 37 -17.08 -0.63 1.08
N ASP A 38 -16.26 -1.04 2.04
CA ASP A 38 -16.18 -0.36 3.34
C ASP A 38 -15.55 1.04 3.18
N VAL A 39 -14.59 1.17 2.26
CA VAL A 39 -13.99 2.45 1.88
C VAL A 39 -15.05 3.39 1.30
N PHE A 40 -15.84 2.94 0.32
CA PHE A 40 -16.93 3.75 -0.26
C PHE A 40 -17.95 4.16 0.79
N THR A 41 -18.50 3.18 1.52
CA THR A 41 -19.51 3.42 2.56
C THR A 41 -19.04 4.48 3.54
N TYR A 42 -17.79 4.40 3.96
CA TYR A 42 -17.23 5.34 4.91
C TYR A 42 -17.06 6.75 4.30
N LEU A 43 -16.47 6.84 3.11
CA LEU A 43 -16.21 8.11 2.45
C LEU A 43 -17.50 8.84 2.11
N GLU A 44 -18.48 8.14 1.54
CA GLU A 44 -19.80 8.70 1.22
C GLU A 44 -20.51 9.22 2.47
N PHE A 45 -20.43 8.48 3.57
CA PHE A 45 -20.97 8.90 4.87
C PHE A 45 -20.32 10.19 5.38
N ASN A 46 -19.00 10.32 5.29
CA ASN A 46 -18.27 11.49 5.81
C ASN A 46 -18.37 12.71 4.90
N LEU A 47 -18.36 12.50 3.58
CA LEU A 47 -18.48 13.54 2.57
C LEU A 47 -19.94 13.95 2.31
N LYS A 48 -20.92 13.18 2.84
CA LYS A 48 -22.36 13.37 2.64
C LYS A 48 -22.74 13.41 1.15
N THR A 49 -22.13 12.53 0.37
CA THR A 49 -22.26 12.48 -1.09
C THR A 49 -22.19 11.03 -1.57
N GLN A 50 -22.72 10.76 -2.76
CA GLN A 50 -22.53 9.48 -3.44
C GLN A 50 -21.48 9.62 -4.52
N PHE A 51 -20.60 8.63 -4.63
CA PHE A 51 -19.64 8.61 -5.72
C PHE A 51 -20.33 8.17 -7.02
N ASN A 52 -19.94 8.81 -8.12
CA ASN A 52 -20.33 8.32 -9.43
C ASN A 52 -19.44 7.13 -9.84
N LYS A 53 -19.83 6.45 -10.92
CA LYS A 53 -19.11 5.25 -11.36
C LYS A 53 -17.64 5.50 -11.72
N THR A 54 -17.31 6.68 -12.23
CA THR A 54 -15.93 7.05 -12.56
C THR A 54 -15.09 7.17 -11.29
N GLN A 55 -15.61 7.83 -10.25
CA GLN A 55 -14.94 7.97 -8.96
C GLN A 55 -14.78 6.61 -8.25
N GLU A 56 -15.81 5.76 -8.30
CA GLU A 56 -15.72 4.40 -7.76
C GLU A 56 -14.61 3.60 -8.45
N ASN A 57 -14.60 3.59 -9.78
CA ASN A 57 -13.61 2.84 -10.54
C ASN A 57 -12.20 3.35 -10.24
N ASP A 58 -12.01 4.67 -10.15
CA ASP A 58 -10.71 5.23 -9.85
C ASP A 58 -10.18 4.81 -8.46
N ILE A 59 -11.02 4.89 -7.44
CA ILE A 59 -10.70 4.44 -6.08
C ILE A 59 -10.38 2.94 -6.06
N GLN A 60 -11.16 2.14 -6.78
CA GLN A 60 -10.94 0.70 -6.90
C GLN A 60 -9.61 0.39 -7.58
N ASP A 61 -9.28 1.07 -8.67
CA ASP A 61 -8.03 0.92 -9.41
C ASP A 61 -6.83 1.28 -8.53
N LYS A 62 -6.92 2.37 -7.76
CA LYS A 62 -5.88 2.77 -6.80
C LYS A 62 -5.64 1.73 -5.71
N ILE A 63 -6.70 1.09 -5.20
CA ILE A 63 -6.56 -0.02 -4.22
C ILE A 63 -5.95 -1.25 -4.90
N GLU A 64 -6.38 -1.57 -6.12
CA GLU A 64 -5.87 -2.71 -6.87
C GLU A 64 -4.37 -2.59 -7.15
N VAL A 65 -3.86 -1.39 -7.45
CA VAL A 65 -2.41 -1.15 -7.58
C VAL A 65 -1.64 -1.52 -6.31
N LEU A 66 -2.18 -1.23 -5.11
CA LEU A 66 -1.54 -1.61 -3.85
C LEU A 66 -1.50 -3.13 -3.67
N ARG A 67 -2.57 -3.83 -4.08
CA ARG A 67 -2.64 -5.30 -4.06
C ARG A 67 -1.65 -5.91 -5.05
N GLN A 68 -1.53 -5.32 -6.24
CA GLN A 68 -0.56 -5.71 -7.25
C GLN A 68 0.87 -5.52 -6.76
N PHE A 69 1.19 -4.42 -6.06
CA PHE A 69 2.51 -4.27 -5.42
C PHE A 69 2.80 -5.38 -4.42
N PHE A 70 1.84 -5.71 -3.55
CA PHE A 70 2.01 -6.82 -2.61
C PHE A 70 2.27 -8.13 -3.35
N ASN A 71 1.41 -8.49 -4.31
CA ASN A 71 1.55 -9.72 -5.06
C ASN A 71 2.87 -9.79 -5.85
N LYS A 72 3.25 -8.70 -6.54
CA LYS A 72 4.51 -8.60 -7.28
C LYS A 72 5.68 -8.97 -6.39
N TYR A 73 5.83 -8.28 -5.26
CA TYR A 73 7.03 -8.43 -4.41
C TYR A 73 6.99 -9.67 -3.52
N PHE A 74 5.82 -10.07 -3.03
CA PHE A 74 5.69 -11.28 -2.23
C PHE A 74 5.96 -12.54 -3.05
N ASN A 75 5.56 -12.58 -4.33
CA ASN A 75 5.81 -13.71 -5.21
C ASN A 75 7.31 -13.89 -5.56
N LEU A 76 8.15 -12.87 -5.35
CA LEU A 76 9.60 -12.99 -5.49
C LEU A 76 10.25 -13.77 -4.34
N ILE A 77 9.53 -13.98 -3.24
CA ILE A 77 10.02 -14.66 -2.04
C ILE A 77 9.55 -16.11 -2.07
N ASP A 78 10.47 -17.07 -2.23
CA ASP A 78 10.11 -18.49 -2.18
C ASP A 78 9.98 -18.93 -0.71
N LEU A 79 8.75 -18.98 -0.21
CA LEU A 79 8.45 -19.35 1.17
C LEU A 79 8.95 -20.76 1.55
N LYS A 80 9.16 -21.66 0.58
CA LYS A 80 9.61 -23.03 0.84
C LYS A 80 11.08 -23.10 1.22
N THR A 81 11.88 -22.11 0.81
CA THR A 81 13.33 -22.07 1.05
C THR A 81 13.69 -21.36 2.36
N ILE A 82 12.69 -20.95 3.15
CA ILE A 82 12.89 -20.06 4.30
C ILE A 82 12.97 -20.87 5.59
N GLU A 83 14.19 -21.00 6.10
CA GLU A 83 14.46 -21.63 7.40
C GLU A 83 14.01 -20.74 8.57
N ASN A 84 14.18 -19.42 8.47
CA ASN A 84 13.85 -18.47 9.54
C ASN A 84 12.54 -17.72 9.22
N PRO A 85 11.41 -18.07 9.86
CA PRO A 85 10.12 -17.45 9.60
C PRO A 85 10.07 -15.96 10.01
N ASN A 86 10.99 -15.50 10.86
CA ASN A 86 11.05 -14.10 11.27
C ASN A 86 11.40 -13.17 10.10
N ILE A 87 12.21 -13.63 9.13
CA ILE A 87 12.58 -12.82 7.96
C ILE A 87 11.34 -12.40 7.16
N VAL A 88 10.40 -13.34 6.97
CA VAL A 88 9.15 -13.08 6.24
C VAL A 88 8.17 -12.30 7.09
N ASN A 89 8.09 -12.57 8.40
CA ASN A 89 7.25 -11.77 9.29
C ASN A 89 7.70 -10.30 9.30
N ASP A 90 9.02 -10.05 9.32
CA ASP A 90 9.58 -8.70 9.25
C ASP A 90 9.30 -8.05 7.90
N PHE A 91 9.40 -8.80 6.80
CA PHE A 91 9.00 -8.34 5.47
C PHE A 91 7.52 -7.93 5.46
N LEU A 92 6.61 -8.82 5.88
CA LEU A 92 5.17 -8.58 5.91
C LEU A 92 4.81 -7.41 6.81
N LEU A 93 5.45 -7.27 7.96
CA LEU A 93 5.22 -6.16 8.89
C LEU A 93 5.62 -4.83 8.27
N LYS A 94 6.82 -4.75 7.67
CA LYS A 94 7.27 -3.53 6.99
C LYS A 94 6.40 -3.21 5.78
N PHE A 95 5.99 -4.21 5.01
CA PHE A 95 5.10 -4.04 3.87
C PHE A 95 3.75 -3.48 4.32
N TYR A 96 3.14 -4.11 5.33
CA TYR A 96 1.92 -3.64 5.96
C TYR A 96 2.03 -2.19 6.44
N THR A 97 3.10 -1.85 7.19
CA THR A 97 3.31 -0.50 7.69
C THR A 97 3.38 0.52 6.56
N ASN A 98 4.15 0.25 5.50
CA ASN A 98 4.26 1.17 4.36
C ASN A 98 2.92 1.37 3.64
N ILE A 99 2.16 0.29 3.39
CA ILE A 99 0.84 0.37 2.76
C ILE A 99 -0.16 1.10 3.65
N ARG A 100 -0.20 0.77 4.94
CA ARG A 100 -1.07 1.44 5.91
C ARG A 100 -0.78 2.93 5.98
N ASP A 101 0.50 3.30 6.06
CA ASP A 101 0.91 4.70 6.16
C ASP A 101 0.60 5.46 4.86
N PHE A 102 0.78 4.81 3.71
CA PHE A 102 0.37 5.36 2.42
C PHE A 102 -1.14 5.57 2.35
N ILE A 103 -1.95 4.59 2.79
CA ILE A 103 -3.40 4.75 2.83
C ILE A 103 -3.79 5.91 3.75
N ASN A 104 -3.21 5.94 4.95
CA ASN A 104 -3.53 6.95 5.96
C ASN A 104 -3.15 8.38 5.57
N THR A 105 -2.10 8.54 4.76
CA THR A 105 -1.59 9.88 4.44
C THR A 105 -1.92 10.29 3.02
N VAL A 106 -1.74 9.41 2.04
CA VAL A 106 -1.82 9.79 0.63
C VAL A 106 -3.17 9.45 0.02
N PHE A 107 -3.67 8.23 0.25
CA PHE A 107 -4.91 7.78 -0.38
C PHE A 107 -6.13 8.56 0.12
N VAL A 108 -6.23 8.79 1.44
CA VAL A 108 -7.36 9.57 1.99
C VAL A 108 -7.29 11.03 1.55
N GLU A 109 -6.09 11.62 1.49
CA GLU A 109 -5.89 12.97 0.90
C GLU A 109 -6.37 12.98 -0.55
N TYR A 110 -5.91 12.02 -1.35
CA TYR A 110 -6.30 11.90 -2.75
C TYR A 110 -7.81 11.89 -2.94
N VAL A 111 -8.52 11.02 -2.23
CA VAL A 111 -9.97 10.90 -2.39
C VAL A 111 -10.69 12.20 -1.99
N LEU A 112 -10.25 12.85 -0.90
CA LEU A 112 -10.84 14.12 -0.47
C LEU A 112 -10.62 15.23 -1.50
N TYR A 113 -9.38 15.46 -1.90
CA TYR A 113 -9.02 16.58 -2.77
C TYR A 113 -9.50 16.36 -4.21
N SER A 114 -9.53 15.11 -4.68
CA SER A 114 -10.17 14.73 -5.96
C SER A 114 -11.68 15.00 -5.94
N HIS A 115 -12.36 14.66 -4.84
CA HIS A 115 -13.79 14.96 -4.68
C HIS A 115 -14.08 16.46 -4.64
N LEU A 116 -13.22 17.23 -3.97
CA LEU A 116 -13.34 18.68 -3.88
C LEU A 116 -12.86 19.41 -5.15
N HIS A 117 -12.36 18.69 -6.15
CA HIS A 117 -11.71 19.26 -7.34
C HIS A 117 -10.67 20.33 -6.97
N SER A 118 -9.85 20.03 -5.95
CA SER A 118 -8.93 20.98 -5.32
C SER A 118 -7.49 20.52 -5.43
N GLU A 119 -6.58 21.47 -5.61
CA GLU A 119 -5.13 21.25 -5.55
C GLU A 119 -4.68 20.96 -4.11
N ILE A 120 -3.55 20.27 -3.98
CA ILE A 120 -2.93 19.98 -2.68
C ILE A 120 -1.64 20.79 -2.51
N LYS A 121 -1.44 21.35 -1.31
CA LYS A 121 -0.21 22.06 -0.98
C LYS A 121 0.90 21.07 -0.61
N TYR A 122 1.91 20.94 -1.46
CA TYR A 122 3.09 20.11 -1.23
C TYR A 122 4.36 20.92 -1.38
N LYS A 123 5.21 20.95 -0.35
CA LYS A 123 6.48 21.71 -0.33
C LYS A 123 6.32 23.17 -0.78
N GLU A 124 5.34 23.86 -0.19
CA GLU A 124 5.03 25.28 -0.47
C GLU A 124 4.47 25.58 -1.87
N GLN A 125 4.20 24.55 -2.68
CA GLN A 125 3.59 24.67 -4.00
C GLN A 125 2.22 23.98 -4.01
N PHE A 126 1.29 24.51 -4.79
CA PHE A 126 0.05 23.81 -5.12
C PHE A 126 0.31 22.94 -6.34
N ILE A 127 -0.12 21.69 -6.25
CA ILE A 127 0.02 20.71 -7.33
C ILE A 127 -1.30 19.98 -7.52
N ASP A 128 -1.50 19.49 -8.74
CA ASP A 128 -2.62 18.63 -9.08
C ASP A 128 -2.61 17.38 -8.19
N ILE A 129 -3.80 16.92 -7.81
CA ILE A 129 -3.97 15.81 -6.87
C ILE A 129 -3.58 14.46 -7.48
N ASP A 130 -3.75 14.28 -8.79
CA ASP A 130 -3.31 13.08 -9.50
C ASP A 130 -1.78 13.04 -9.56
N ASP A 131 -1.13 14.17 -9.89
CA ASP A 131 0.34 14.31 -9.89
C ASP A 131 0.94 14.04 -8.50
N TYR A 132 0.32 14.58 -7.45
CA TYR A 132 0.72 14.31 -6.07
C TYR A 132 0.64 12.83 -5.74
N TYR A 133 -0.48 12.18 -6.09
CA TYR A 133 -0.69 10.77 -5.82
C TYR A 133 0.35 9.91 -6.54
N GLU A 134 0.57 10.14 -7.83
CA GLU A 134 1.54 9.38 -8.63
C GLU A 134 2.96 9.54 -8.08
N LEU A 135 3.36 10.76 -7.72
CA LEU A 135 4.65 11.02 -7.09
C LEU A 135 4.81 10.27 -5.76
N LYS A 136 3.76 10.19 -4.95
CA LYS A 136 3.78 9.45 -3.68
C LYS A 136 3.76 7.95 -3.89
N LEU A 137 2.99 7.46 -4.86
CA LEU A 137 2.91 6.05 -5.24
C LEU A 137 4.28 5.54 -5.73
N ASN A 138 4.97 6.33 -6.55
CA ASN A 138 6.32 6.03 -7.00
C ASN A 138 7.32 5.93 -5.83
N LYS A 139 7.20 6.81 -4.82
CA LYS A 139 8.02 6.74 -3.60
C LYS A 139 7.71 5.50 -2.76
N LEU A 140 6.44 5.14 -2.64
CA LEU A 140 6.03 3.89 -2.01
C LEU A 140 6.67 2.70 -2.75
N ASN A 141 6.53 2.64 -4.07
CA ASN A 141 7.08 1.56 -4.88
C ASN A 141 8.58 1.37 -4.66
N LYS A 142 9.37 2.46 -4.73
CA LYS A 142 10.82 2.42 -4.45
C LYS A 142 11.14 1.93 -3.03
N THR A 143 10.29 2.28 -2.06
CA THR A 143 10.43 1.82 -0.67
C THR A 143 10.18 0.31 -0.57
N LEU A 144 9.15 -0.19 -1.24
CA LEU A 144 8.83 -1.62 -1.28
C LEU A 144 9.90 -2.45 -2.00
N ILE A 145 10.45 -1.94 -3.12
CA ILE A 145 11.61 -2.54 -3.81
C ILE A 145 12.79 -2.64 -2.84
N LYS A 146 13.12 -1.55 -2.14
CA LYS A 146 14.23 -1.54 -1.17
C LYS A 146 14.03 -2.59 -0.06
N GLN A 147 12.82 -2.71 0.49
CA GLN A 147 12.55 -3.72 1.52
C GLN A 147 12.64 -5.14 0.97
N THR A 148 12.11 -5.37 -0.23
CA THR A 148 12.20 -6.66 -0.91
C THR A 148 13.66 -7.06 -1.14
N LEU A 149 14.50 -6.13 -1.63
CA LEU A 149 15.94 -6.34 -1.77
C LEU A 149 16.61 -6.70 -0.44
N ILE A 150 16.29 -6.03 0.67
CA ILE A 150 16.85 -6.37 1.99
C ILE A 150 16.48 -7.80 2.38
N THR A 151 15.22 -8.18 2.19
CA THR A 151 14.74 -9.53 2.47
C THR A 151 15.43 -10.57 1.59
N LEU A 152 15.49 -10.35 0.27
CA LEU A 152 16.16 -11.27 -0.66
C LEU A 152 17.65 -11.43 -0.35
N ASN A 153 18.36 -10.35 -0.02
CA ASN A 153 19.76 -10.43 0.41
C ASN A 153 19.94 -11.23 1.71
N SER A 154 18.96 -11.14 2.62
CA SER A 154 18.98 -11.91 3.87
C SER A 154 18.67 -13.40 3.66
N LEU A 155 18.01 -13.74 2.55
CA LEU A 155 17.73 -15.12 2.13
C LEU A 155 18.82 -15.69 1.23
N ASN A 156 19.66 -14.85 0.61
CA ASN A 156 20.66 -15.26 -0.36
C ASN A 156 21.84 -16.01 0.28
N LYS A 157 21.75 -17.33 0.33
CA LYS A 157 22.84 -18.27 0.68
C LYS A 157 23.43 -18.92 -0.58
N ASN A 158 23.83 -18.13 -1.59
CA ASN A 158 24.29 -18.58 -2.93
C ASN A 158 23.18 -19.08 -3.87
N ASP A 159 21.97 -18.50 -3.77
CA ASP A 159 20.89 -18.84 -4.69
C ASP A 159 21.01 -17.98 -5.96
N GLU A 160 21.30 -18.62 -7.10
CA GLU A 160 21.40 -17.95 -8.41
C GLU A 160 20.09 -17.24 -8.80
N LYS A 161 18.94 -17.81 -8.42
CA LYS A 161 17.62 -17.21 -8.69
C LYS A 161 17.46 -15.89 -7.96
N TYR A 162 17.79 -15.85 -6.66
CA TYR A 162 17.72 -14.59 -5.91
C TYR A 162 18.73 -13.57 -6.41
N SER A 163 19.91 -14.00 -6.85
CA SER A 163 20.92 -13.11 -7.42
C SER A 163 20.44 -12.44 -8.71
N GLN A 164 19.73 -13.16 -9.59
CA GLN A 164 19.09 -12.59 -10.79
C GLN A 164 18.01 -11.58 -10.43
N ILE A 165 17.06 -11.96 -9.56
CA ILE A 165 15.96 -11.08 -9.12
C ILE A 165 16.49 -9.80 -8.46
N ILE A 166 17.54 -9.90 -7.65
CA ILE A 166 18.18 -8.75 -7.00
C ILE A 166 18.74 -7.78 -8.05
N ASN A 167 19.33 -8.28 -9.13
CA ASN A 167 19.90 -7.44 -10.18
C ASN A 167 18.81 -6.73 -10.99
N GLU A 168 17.70 -7.40 -11.30
CA GLU A 168 16.53 -6.80 -11.96
C GLU A 168 15.93 -5.67 -11.10
N LEU A 169 15.68 -5.94 -9.82
CA LEU A 169 15.10 -4.95 -8.90
C LEU A 169 16.00 -3.72 -8.67
N LYS A 170 17.32 -3.86 -8.80
CA LYS A 170 18.25 -2.72 -8.71
C LYS A 170 18.11 -1.77 -9.89
N GLN A 171 17.66 -2.24 -11.05
CA GLN A 171 17.44 -1.42 -12.24
C GLN A 171 16.12 -0.64 -12.16
N GLU A 172 15.13 -1.14 -11.40
CA GLU A 172 13.84 -0.46 -11.17
C GLU A 172 13.90 0.65 -10.10
N LYS A 173 15.03 0.80 -9.39
CA LYS A 173 15.18 1.70 -8.23
C LYS A 173 15.45 3.15 -8.64
#